data_AF-A0A2V9XRA4-F1
#
_entry.id   AF-A0A2V9XRA4-F1
#
_cell.length_a   1.000
_cell.length_b   1.000
_cell.length_c   1.000
_cell.angle_alpha   90.00
_cell.angle_beta   90.00
_cell.angle_gamma   90.00
#
_symmetry.space_group_name_H-M   'P 1'
#
loop_
_entity.id
_entity.type
_entity.pdbx_description
1 polymer ?
#
loop_
_entity_poly.entity_id
_entity_poly.type
_entity_poly.pdbx_seq_one_letter_code
_entity_poly.pdbx_strand_id
1 'polypeptide(L)'
;MQSRSHILYSFIFFLLCIPASIALPSTAWSGHLSDSAGKAVSGAVVRLHSLVAGHEYTTTTKVDGKFAFPDLPSDRYELSVSASAKQWKAESPLLLEKANAATASLQLTSSGQVQVSAEVIASGQAAAQASGGEHLSSSEVSNLPLNARD
;
A
#
# COMPACT_ATOMS: atom_id res chain seq x y z
N MET A 1 -5.60 26.49 60.74
CA MET A 1 -6.50 25.71 59.86
C MET A 1 -6.42 26.17 58.40
N GLN A 2 -5.22 26.42 57.84
CA GLN A 2 -5.03 26.86 56.44
C GLN A 2 -4.25 25.86 55.57
N SER A 3 -3.58 24.86 56.16
CA SER A 3 -2.78 23.88 55.39
C SER A 3 -3.59 22.78 54.69
N ARG A 4 -4.87 22.59 55.04
CA ARG A 4 -5.73 21.54 54.48
C ARG A 4 -6.32 21.89 53.10
N SER A 5 -6.51 23.17 52.78
CA SER A 5 -7.02 23.61 51.48
C SER A 5 -5.97 23.60 50.36
N HIS A 6 -4.69 23.80 50.69
CA HIS A 6 -3.60 23.77 49.69
C HIS A 6 -3.26 22.33 49.23
N ILE A 7 -3.42 21.35 50.11
CA ILE A 7 -3.27 19.92 49.77
C ILE A 7 -4.38 19.45 48.83
N LEU A 8 -5.59 20.01 48.95
CA LEU A 8 -6.72 19.70 48.07
C LEU A 8 -6.55 20.34 46.67
N TYR A 9 -6.01 21.56 46.59
CA TYR A 9 -5.73 22.25 45.32
C TYR A 9 -4.52 21.68 44.57
N SER A 10 -3.51 21.18 45.29
CA SER A 10 -2.36 20.50 44.68
C SER A 10 -2.73 19.16 44.04
N PHE A 11 -3.78 18.49 44.53
CA PHE A 11 -4.25 17.21 44.00
C PHE A 11 -5.11 17.37 42.73
N ILE A 12 -5.76 18.53 42.58
CA ILE A 12 -6.63 18.86 41.42
C ILE A 12 -5.83 19.41 40.22
N PHE A 13 -4.62 19.93 40.44
CA PHE A 13 -3.75 20.42 39.36
C PHE A 13 -2.99 19.28 38.64
N PHE A 14 -2.85 18.11 39.27
CA PHE A 14 -2.16 16.96 38.67
C PHE A 14 -3.07 16.06 37.82
N LEU A 15 -4.39 16.31 37.81
CA LEU A 15 -5.38 15.47 37.12
C LEU A 15 -5.77 15.97 35.71
N LEU A 16 -5.10 17.00 35.18
CA LEU A 16 -5.45 17.60 33.88
C LEU A 16 -4.26 17.65 32.91
N CYS A 17 -3.59 16.52 32.74
CA CYS A 17 -2.68 16.31 31.62
C CYS A 17 -2.90 14.91 31.07
N ILE A 18 -4.11 14.67 30.53
CA ILE A 18 -4.36 13.47 29.73
C ILE A 18 -3.73 13.75 28.37
N PRO A 19 -2.67 13.03 27.95
CA PRO A 19 -2.16 13.17 26.60
C PRO A 19 -3.27 12.73 25.64
N ALA A 20 -3.85 13.67 24.91
CA ALA A 20 -4.70 13.38 23.77
C ALA A 20 -3.82 12.67 22.73
N SER A 21 -3.90 11.34 22.69
CA SER A 21 -3.27 10.56 21.63
C SER A 21 -4.02 10.87 20.35
N ILE A 22 -3.47 11.77 19.54
CA ILE A 22 -3.98 12.02 18.19
C ILE A 22 -3.69 10.76 17.39
N ALA A 23 -4.70 9.90 17.24
CA ALA A 23 -4.62 8.79 16.31
C ALA A 23 -4.50 9.37 14.90
N LEU A 24 -3.35 9.15 14.25
CA LEU A 24 -3.20 9.51 12.86
C LEU A 24 -4.20 8.68 12.04
N PRO A 25 -4.79 9.24 10.99
CA PRO A 25 -5.63 8.47 10.08
C PRO A 25 -4.79 7.37 9.43
N SER A 26 -5.07 6.11 9.77
CA SER A 26 -4.46 4.94 9.18
C SER A 26 -5.40 4.25 8.19
N THR A 27 -4.82 3.53 7.24
CA THR A 27 -5.49 2.67 6.27
C THR A 27 -4.91 1.26 6.40
N ALA A 28 -5.73 0.26 6.09
CA ALA A 28 -5.28 -1.13 6.04
C ALA A 28 -4.91 -1.49 4.60
N TRP A 29 -3.76 -2.13 4.44
CA TRP A 29 -3.31 -2.67 3.17
C TRP A 29 -3.11 -4.17 3.30
N SER A 30 -3.71 -4.94 2.40
CA SER A 30 -3.55 -6.39 2.40
C SER A 30 -3.40 -6.92 1.00
N GLY A 31 -2.94 -8.15 0.88
CA GLY A 31 -2.66 -8.67 -0.43
C GLY A 31 -2.17 -10.10 -0.44
N HIS A 32 -1.84 -10.55 -1.64
CA HIS A 32 -1.25 -11.85 -1.88
C HIS A 32 0.04 -11.70 -2.67
N LEU A 33 1.09 -12.39 -2.24
CA LEU A 33 2.38 -12.42 -2.90
C LEU A 33 2.55 -13.72 -3.67
N SER A 34 2.76 -13.62 -4.98
CA SER A 34 3.04 -14.73 -5.88
C SER A 34 4.37 -14.54 -6.62
N ASP A 35 4.96 -15.63 -7.08
CA ASP A 35 6.13 -15.61 -7.96
C ASP A 35 5.74 -15.44 -9.45
N SER A 36 6.72 -15.27 -10.31
CA SER A 36 6.61 -15.31 -11.78
C SER A 36 5.88 -16.56 -12.29
N ALA A 37 5.99 -17.69 -11.58
CA ALA A 37 5.25 -18.93 -11.89
C ALA A 37 3.79 -18.93 -11.38
N GLY A 38 3.31 -17.85 -10.78
CA GLY A 38 1.97 -17.74 -10.18
C GLY A 38 1.82 -18.48 -8.85
N LYS A 39 2.91 -18.98 -8.27
CA LYS A 39 2.90 -19.72 -7.00
C LYS A 39 2.99 -18.76 -5.81
N ALA A 40 2.16 -18.96 -4.79
CA ALA A 40 2.20 -18.20 -3.55
C ALA A 40 3.59 -18.30 -2.87
N VAL A 41 4.13 -17.16 -2.44
CA VAL A 41 5.44 -17.09 -1.78
C VAL A 41 5.25 -16.96 -0.27
N SER A 42 5.56 -18.02 0.46
CA SER A 42 5.47 -18.06 1.92
C SER A 42 6.76 -17.62 2.60
N GLY A 43 6.66 -16.92 3.74
CA GLY A 43 7.84 -16.55 4.53
C GLY A 43 8.67 -15.42 3.92
N ALA A 44 8.13 -14.72 2.93
CA ALA A 44 8.78 -13.55 2.37
C ALA A 44 8.56 -12.34 3.28
N VAL A 45 9.59 -11.55 3.46
CA VAL A 45 9.58 -10.31 4.24
C VAL A 45 9.17 -9.18 3.30
N VAL A 46 7.98 -8.63 3.52
CA VAL A 46 7.45 -7.48 2.79
C VAL A 46 7.73 -6.24 3.63
N ARG A 47 8.46 -5.29 3.05
CA ARG A 47 8.96 -4.07 3.69
C ARG A 47 8.43 -2.85 2.93
N LEU A 48 7.87 -1.90 3.66
CA LEU A 48 7.38 -0.62 3.18
C LEU A 48 8.18 0.49 3.86
N HIS A 49 8.79 1.35 3.07
CA HIS A 49 9.48 2.53 3.59
C HIS A 49 8.72 3.78 3.19
N SER A 50 8.19 4.53 4.17
CA SER A 50 7.52 5.80 3.94
C SER A 50 8.54 6.83 3.45
N LEU A 51 8.25 7.45 2.31
CA LEU A 51 9.10 8.47 1.69
C LEU A 51 8.89 9.87 2.30
N VAL A 52 7.78 10.10 3.01
CA VAL A 52 7.49 11.39 3.64
C VAL A 52 7.79 11.36 5.13
N ALA A 53 7.23 10.40 5.88
CA ALA A 53 7.49 10.25 7.32
C ALA A 53 8.85 9.59 7.62
N GLY A 54 9.41 8.79 6.70
CA GLY A 54 10.66 8.05 6.92
C GLY A 54 10.50 6.81 7.80
N HIS A 55 9.26 6.44 8.14
CA HIS A 55 8.95 5.26 8.93
C HIS A 55 9.03 3.98 8.09
N GLU A 56 9.43 2.89 8.71
CA GLU A 56 9.52 1.58 8.06
C GLU A 56 8.51 0.61 8.67
N TYR A 57 7.79 -0.10 7.80
CA TYR A 57 6.84 -1.13 8.18
C TYR A 57 7.24 -2.44 7.53
N THR A 58 7.30 -3.51 8.31
CA THR A 58 7.69 -4.84 7.83
C THR A 58 6.68 -5.88 8.28
N THR A 59 6.32 -6.79 7.37
CA THR A 59 5.46 -7.95 7.64
C THR A 59 6.00 -9.18 6.94
N THR A 60 5.56 -10.36 7.34
CA THR A 60 5.96 -11.62 6.72
C THR A 60 4.76 -12.29 6.07
N THR A 61 4.92 -12.78 4.85
CA THR A 61 3.85 -13.49 4.13
C THR A 61 3.57 -14.85 4.77
N LYS A 62 2.29 -15.21 4.83
CA LYS A 62 1.82 -16.50 5.34
C LYS A 62 2.09 -17.63 4.33
N VAL A 63 1.85 -18.88 4.74
CA VAL A 63 1.90 -20.08 3.89
C VAL A 63 1.13 -19.92 2.58
N ASP A 64 -0.01 -19.23 2.63
CA ASP A 64 -0.87 -18.94 1.47
C ASP A 64 -0.44 -17.67 0.73
N GLY A 65 0.79 -17.18 0.87
CA GLY A 65 1.29 -15.94 0.23
C GLY A 65 0.64 -14.64 0.72
N LYS A 66 -0.37 -14.71 1.58
CA LYS A 66 -1.10 -13.54 2.09
C LYS A 66 -0.27 -12.70 3.05
N PHE A 67 -0.37 -11.39 2.94
CA PHE A 67 0.20 -10.41 3.87
C PHE A 67 -0.83 -9.33 4.21
N ALA A 68 -0.66 -8.68 5.37
CA ALA A 68 -1.51 -7.60 5.80
C ALA A 68 -0.75 -6.61 6.68
N PHE A 69 -1.05 -5.34 6.47
CA PHE A 69 -0.64 -4.20 7.27
C PHE A 69 -1.91 -3.51 7.76
N PRO A 70 -2.30 -3.68 9.02
CA PRO A 70 -3.57 -3.17 9.53
C PRO A 70 -3.55 -1.65 9.77
N ASP A 71 -2.37 -1.06 9.97
CA ASP A 71 -2.21 0.34 10.35
C ASP A 71 -1.06 0.96 9.55
N LEU A 72 -1.40 1.58 8.42
CA LEU A 72 -0.47 2.38 7.62
C LEU A 72 -0.99 3.81 7.48
N PRO A 73 -0.22 4.84 7.83
CA PRO A 73 -0.62 6.21 7.55
C PRO A 73 -0.73 6.45 6.03
N SER A 74 -1.53 7.44 5.64
CA SER A 74 -1.64 7.84 4.23
C SER A 74 -0.33 8.50 3.77
N ASP A 75 0.42 7.82 2.91
CA ASP A 75 1.77 8.22 2.49
C ASP A 75 2.16 7.50 1.17
N ARG A 76 3.30 7.90 0.60
CA ARG A 76 4.00 7.19 -0.47
C ARG A 76 5.01 6.23 0.13
N TYR A 77 4.90 4.96 -0.23
CA TYR A 77 5.75 3.90 0.27
C TYR A 77 6.61 3.30 -0.84
N GLU A 78 7.90 3.13 -0.55
CA GLU A 78 8.77 2.28 -1.33
C GLU A 78 8.59 0.82 -0.87
N LEU A 79 8.11 -0.03 -1.78
CA LEU A 79 7.89 -1.45 -1.52
C LEU A 79 9.14 -2.26 -1.86
N SER A 80 9.58 -3.07 -0.91
CA SER A 80 10.63 -4.09 -1.08
C SER A 80 10.15 -5.42 -0.53
N VAL A 81 10.41 -6.50 -1.25
CA VAL A 81 10.10 -7.85 -0.82
C VAL A 81 11.39 -8.66 -0.79
N SER A 82 11.66 -9.35 0.32
CA SER A 82 12.83 -10.22 0.47
C SER A 82 12.38 -11.65 0.71
N ALA A 83 12.81 -12.57 -0.14
CA ALA A 83 12.49 -13.99 -0.04
C ALA A 83 13.69 -14.83 -0.47
N SER A 84 13.97 -15.93 0.23
CA SER A 84 15.05 -16.87 -0.12
C SER A 84 16.41 -16.19 -0.38
N ALA A 85 16.76 -15.20 0.45
CA ALA A 85 17.98 -14.37 0.33
C ALA A 85 18.09 -13.50 -0.95
N LYS A 86 17.01 -13.36 -1.72
CA LYS A 86 16.89 -12.40 -2.81
C LYS A 86 15.94 -11.27 -2.41
N GLN A 87 16.22 -10.07 -2.88
CA GLN A 87 15.38 -8.89 -2.68
C GLN A 87 14.84 -8.42 -4.03
N TRP A 88 13.57 -8.05 -4.03
CA TRP A 88 12.87 -7.40 -5.12
C TRP A 88 12.39 -6.05 -4.64
N LYS A 89 12.41 -5.06 -5.52
CA LYS A 89 11.91 -3.71 -5.24
C LYS A 89 10.84 -3.36 -6.26
N ALA A 90 9.83 -2.61 -5.86
CA ALA A 90 8.86 -2.05 -6.81
C ALA A 90 9.50 -0.90 -7.60
N GLU A 91 9.22 -0.83 -8.90
CA GLU A 91 9.74 0.24 -9.76
C GLU A 91 9.09 1.60 -9.43
N SER A 92 7.80 1.56 -9.09
CA SER A 92 7.02 2.74 -8.72
C SER A 92 6.66 2.74 -7.22
N PRO A 93 6.68 3.91 -6.55
CA PRO A 93 6.23 4.03 -5.18
C PRO A 93 4.72 3.78 -5.08
N LEU A 94 4.30 3.09 -4.03
CA LEU A 94 2.92 2.78 -3.74
C LEU A 94 2.28 3.94 -2.96
N LEU A 95 1.24 4.57 -3.53
CA LEU A 95 0.47 5.61 -2.86
C LEU A 95 -0.68 4.98 -2.07
N LEU A 96 -0.67 5.14 -0.74
CA LEU A 96 -1.77 4.73 0.14
C LEU A 96 -2.55 5.96 0.61
N GLU A 97 -3.86 5.96 0.41
CA GLU A 97 -4.76 7.05 0.81
C GLU A 97 -5.83 6.57 1.79
N LYS A 98 -6.28 7.47 2.67
CA LYS A 98 -7.19 7.23 3.82
C LYS A 98 -8.50 6.49 3.49
N ALA A 99 -8.98 6.57 2.25
CA ALA A 99 -10.28 6.04 1.83
C ALA A 99 -10.20 4.72 1.05
N ASN A 100 -9.00 4.21 0.76
CA ASN A 100 -8.82 3.00 -0.01
C ASN A 100 -8.14 1.94 0.85
N ALA A 101 -8.95 1.06 1.47
CA ALA A 101 -8.46 -0.22 1.92
C ALA A 101 -8.04 -1.01 0.67
N ALA A 102 -6.77 -0.88 0.31
CA ALA A 102 -6.26 -1.42 -0.93
C ALA A 102 -5.97 -2.91 -0.75
N THR A 103 -6.57 -3.73 -1.60
CA THR A 103 -6.13 -5.11 -1.78
C THR A 103 -5.23 -5.15 -2.99
N ALA A 104 -3.99 -5.64 -2.84
CA ALA A 104 -3.04 -5.70 -3.94
C ALA A 104 -2.48 -7.10 -4.13
N SER A 105 -2.39 -7.52 -5.38
CA SER A 105 -1.65 -8.72 -5.76
C SER A 105 -0.22 -8.31 -6.11
N LEU A 106 0.75 -8.83 -5.36
CA LEU A 106 2.17 -8.62 -5.60
C LEU A 106 2.71 -9.82 -6.39
N GLN A 107 3.38 -9.57 -7.50
CA GLN A 107 4.05 -10.61 -8.28
C GLN A 107 5.55 -10.35 -8.37
N LEU A 108 6.35 -11.32 -7.95
CA LEU A 108 7.81 -11.27 -8.08
C LEU A 108 8.20 -11.60 -9.51
N THR A 109 8.94 -10.70 -10.16
CA THR A 109 9.49 -10.96 -11.50
C THR A 109 10.88 -11.56 -11.42
N SER A 110 11.23 -12.39 -12.39
CA SER A 110 12.58 -12.97 -12.51
C SER A 110 13.66 -11.89 -12.64
N SER A 111 13.29 -10.72 -13.18
CA SER A 111 14.11 -9.51 -13.37
C SER A 111 14.49 -8.80 -12.06
N GLY A 112 13.96 -9.23 -10.90
CA GLY A 112 14.26 -8.58 -9.61
C GLY A 112 13.35 -7.41 -9.24
N GLN A 113 12.25 -7.22 -9.97
CA GLN A 113 11.22 -6.21 -9.67
C GLN A 113 9.99 -6.85 -9.03
N VAL A 114 9.29 -6.11 -8.17
CA VAL A 114 7.95 -6.46 -7.68
C VAL A 114 6.92 -5.74 -8.53
N GLN A 115 6.07 -6.49 -9.22
CA GLN A 115 4.90 -5.94 -9.90
C GLN A 115 3.75 -5.84 -8.92
N VAL A 116 3.16 -4.65 -8.82
CA VAL A 116 2.03 -4.38 -7.93
C VAL A 116 0.77 -4.27 -8.77
N SER A 117 -0.06 -5.30 -8.78
CA SER A 117 -1.42 -5.26 -9.32
C SER A 117 -2.37 -4.85 -8.20
N ALA A 118 -2.52 -3.54 -8.01
CA ALA A 118 -3.51 -3.01 -7.07
C ALA A 118 -4.91 -3.21 -7.66
N GLU A 119 -5.72 -4.05 -7.01
CA GLU A 119 -7.15 -4.11 -7.27
C GLU A 119 -7.78 -3.05 -6.37
N VAL A 120 -7.73 -1.81 -6.83
CA VAL A 120 -8.40 -0.71 -6.13
C VAL A 120 -9.89 -1.05 -6.17
N ILE A 121 -10.50 -1.29 -5.01
CA ILE A 121 -11.96 -1.35 -4.85
C ILE A 121 -12.46 0.09 -4.97
N ALA A 122 -12.23 0.71 -6.12
CA ALA A 122 -12.71 2.04 -6.43
C ALA A 122 -14.19 1.90 -6.72
N SER A 123 -15.03 2.37 -5.79
CA SER A 123 -16.30 2.95 -6.17
C SER A 123 -16.00 4.17 -7.05
N GLY A 124 -15.83 3.91 -8.35
CA GLY A 124 -15.79 4.88 -9.45
C GLY A 124 -14.65 5.89 -9.41
N GLN A 125 -13.49 5.53 -9.97
CA GLN A 125 -12.71 6.40 -10.86
C GLN A 125 -11.47 5.64 -11.36
N ALA A 126 -11.34 5.60 -12.69
CA ALA A 126 -10.35 4.82 -13.42
C ALA A 126 -8.91 5.18 -13.02
N ALA A 127 -8.17 4.19 -12.54
CA ALA A 127 -6.73 4.29 -12.38
C ALA A 127 -6.08 4.17 -13.76
N ALA A 128 -5.46 5.26 -14.20
CA ALA A 128 -4.47 5.23 -15.27
C ALA A 128 -3.30 4.34 -14.79
N GLN A 129 -3.27 3.10 -15.28
CA GLN A 129 -2.10 2.23 -15.17
C GLN A 129 -0.98 2.82 -16.02
N ALA A 130 -0.11 3.59 -15.37
CA ALA A 130 1.22 3.88 -15.90
C ALA A 130 2.13 2.69 -15.56
N SER A 131 2.18 1.71 -16.45
CA SER A 131 3.33 0.81 -16.59
C SER A 131 3.74 0.90 -18.05
N GLY A 132 4.71 1.77 -18.35
CA GLY A 132 5.32 1.88 -19.67
C GLY A 132 6.05 0.57 -20.02
N GLY A 133 5.98 0.18 -21.29
CA GLY A 133 6.57 -1.09 -21.72
C GLY A 133 6.19 -1.55 -23.12
N GLU A 134 6.29 -0.66 -24.12
CA GLU A 134 6.36 -0.92 -25.57
C GLU A 134 5.26 -1.71 -26.33
N HIS A 135 4.93 -1.16 -27.51
CA HIS A 135 4.35 -1.83 -28.69
C HIS A 135 2.84 -2.14 -28.56
N LEU A 136 1.93 -1.43 -29.24
CA LEU A 136 1.83 -1.33 -30.69
C LEU A 136 1.04 -0.04 -31.05
N SER A 137 1.72 0.92 -31.66
CA SER A 137 1.07 1.89 -32.55
C SER A 137 0.65 1.17 -33.85
N SER A 138 -0.32 1.78 -34.55
CA SER A 138 -0.90 1.36 -35.85
C SER A 138 -1.94 0.24 -35.72
N SER A 139 -3.19 0.43 -36.12
CA SER A 139 -3.66 1.23 -37.25
C SER A 139 -5.12 1.60 -37.08
N GLU A 140 -5.41 2.90 -37.12
CA GLU A 140 -6.68 3.41 -37.61
C GLU A 140 -6.82 2.95 -39.07
N VAL A 141 -7.42 1.78 -39.30
CA VAL A 141 -7.90 1.41 -40.62
C VAL A 141 -9.38 1.66 -40.65
N SER A 142 -9.71 2.93 -40.86
CA SER A 142 -10.99 3.32 -41.45
C SER A 142 -11.01 2.79 -42.88
N ASN A 143 -11.33 1.51 -43.04
CA ASN A 143 -11.69 0.96 -44.34
C ASN A 143 -13.18 1.16 -44.52
N LEU A 144 -13.55 2.28 -45.14
CA LEU A 144 -14.80 2.40 -45.89
C LEU A 144 -14.91 1.22 -46.87
N PRO A 145 -16.00 0.46 -46.87
CA PRO A 145 -16.54 -0.10 -48.09
C PRO A 145 -17.67 0.82 -48.55
N LEU A 146 -17.37 1.63 -49.55
CA LEU A 146 -18.35 2.12 -50.51
C LEU A 146 -18.85 0.93 -51.34
N ASN A 147 -20.10 0.50 -51.14
CA ASN A 147 -20.92 -0.14 -52.18
C ASN A 147 -22.36 -0.26 -51.66
N ALA A 148 -23.28 0.60 -52.08
CA ALA A 148 -24.07 0.47 -53.30
C ALA A 148 -25.40 -0.28 -53.08
N ARG A 149 -26.49 0.46 -53.38
CA ARG A 149 -27.77 0.01 -53.94
C ARG A 149 -28.70 -0.82 -53.04
N ASP A 150 -29.89 -0.29 -52.81
CA ASP A 150 -30.94 -0.33 -53.85
C ASP A 150 -31.42 1.10 -54.14
#